data_AF-A0A6B0T821-F1
#
_entry.id   AF-A0A6B0T821-F1
#
_cell.length_a   1.000
_cell.length_b   1.000
_cell.length_c   1.000
_cell.angle_alpha   90.00
_cell.angle_beta   90.00
_cell.angle_gamma   90.00
#
_symmetry.space_group_name_H-M   'P 1'
#
loop_
_entity.id
_entity.type
_entity.pdbx_description
1 polymer ?
#
loop_
_entity_poly.entity_id
_entity_poly.type
_entity_poly.pdbx_seq_one_letter_code
_entity_poly.pdbx_strand_id
1 'polypeptide(L)'
;MRADGPEDGDPDDLTLFLRDIVTSIGAVVLLGLYIFMISGVWPPMVAIESGSMEPNMSQNDLVFVMETDRFQPDAAHGDTGVVTAQQGAEIGYQQFGNSGDVIVYNPQGNENVTPIIHRAMFWVEEGENWCDRANDEFYVEEEQCNSAPHAGFITKGDHNPTYDQAGTGNLEPVKPEWIVGTAEVRVPGLGWLRLQF
;
A
#
# COMPACT_ATOMS: atom_id res chain seq x y z
N MET A 1 54.58 -15.72 -34.23
CA MET A 1 53.70 -14.66 -33.69
C MET A 1 53.03 -13.97 -34.86
N ARG A 2 51.77 -14.31 -35.16
CA ARG A 2 50.89 -13.48 -35.97
C ARG A 2 50.13 -12.59 -34.99
N ALA A 3 50.14 -11.29 -35.23
CA ALA A 3 49.38 -10.33 -34.46
C ALA A 3 47.93 -10.39 -34.93
N ASP A 4 46.99 -10.69 -34.02
CA ASP A 4 45.58 -10.38 -34.22
C ASP A 4 45.42 -8.86 -34.18
N GLY A 5 44.88 -8.31 -35.27
CA GLY A 5 44.43 -6.92 -35.33
C GLY A 5 43.09 -6.77 -34.59
N PRO A 6 42.67 -5.53 -34.28
CA PRO A 6 41.44 -5.30 -33.54
C PRO A 6 40.25 -5.79 -34.37
N GLU A 7 39.36 -6.59 -33.75
CA GLU A 7 38.07 -6.93 -34.34
C GLU A 7 37.23 -5.66 -34.44
N ASP A 8 37.24 -5.02 -35.62
CA ASP A 8 36.27 -3.99 -35.97
C ASP A 8 34.90 -4.67 -36.06
N GLY A 9 34.01 -4.40 -35.10
CA GLY A 9 32.67 -4.99 -35.04
C GLY A 9 31.85 -4.69 -36.31
N ASP A 10 31.29 -5.74 -36.90
CA ASP A 10 30.47 -5.67 -38.11
C ASP A 10 29.23 -4.78 -37.87
N PRO A 11 28.89 -3.79 -38.73
CA PRO A 11 27.68 -2.97 -38.57
C PRO A 11 26.38 -3.77 -38.41
N ASP A 12 26.33 -5.00 -38.93
CA ASP A 12 25.21 -5.93 -38.72
C ASP A 12 25.13 -6.42 -37.26
N ASP A 13 26.27 -6.68 -36.61
CA ASP A 13 26.35 -7.07 -35.20
C ASP A 13 25.90 -5.93 -34.27
N LEU A 14 26.36 -4.71 -34.54
CA LEU A 14 25.92 -3.52 -33.80
C LEU A 14 24.41 -3.27 -33.96
N THR A 15 23.86 -3.48 -35.16
CA THR A 15 22.43 -3.28 -35.43
C THR A 15 21.56 -4.32 -34.71
N LEU A 16 21.99 -5.59 -34.71
CA LEU A 16 21.32 -6.66 -33.96
C LEU A 16 21.38 -6.39 -32.45
N PHE A 17 22.55 -6.02 -31.93
CA PHE A 17 22.72 -5.65 -30.53
C PHE A 17 21.83 -4.49 -30.11
N LEU A 18 21.77 -3.41 -30.90
CA LEU A 18 20.88 -2.27 -30.64
C LEU A 18 19.40 -2.67 -30.68
N ARG A 19 19.01 -3.53 -31.62
CA ARG A 19 17.65 -4.04 -31.70
C ARG A 19 17.30 -4.87 -30.47
N ASP A 20 18.20 -5.72 -30.00
CA ASP A 20 17.98 -6.56 -28.82
C ASP A 20 17.87 -5.72 -27.55
N ILE A 21 18.67 -4.66 -27.43
CA ILE A 21 18.54 -3.68 -26.35
C ILE A 21 17.18 -2.98 -26.41
N VAL A 22 16.82 -2.42 -27.57
CA VAL A 22 15.56 -1.65 -27.72
C VAL A 22 14.35 -2.54 -27.48
N THR A 23 14.35 -3.77 -28.01
CA THR A 23 13.25 -4.71 -27.81
C THR A 23 13.14 -5.15 -26.35
N SER A 24 14.26 -5.39 -25.66
CA SER A 24 14.27 -5.76 -24.24
C SER A 24 13.78 -4.61 -23.35
N ILE A 25 14.31 -3.40 -23.54
CA ILE A 25 13.85 -2.20 -22.80
C ILE A 25 12.36 -1.96 -23.10
N GLY A 26 11.97 -2.03 -24.38
CA GLY A 26 10.59 -1.85 -24.81
C GLY A 26 9.65 -2.86 -24.16
N ALA A 27 10.05 -4.14 -24.07
CA ALA A 27 9.26 -5.17 -23.41
C ALA A 27 9.06 -4.89 -21.91
N VAL A 28 10.11 -4.46 -21.20
CA VAL A 28 10.02 -4.09 -19.77
C VAL A 28 9.14 -2.86 -19.56
N VAL A 29 9.28 -1.83 -20.39
CA VAL A 29 8.43 -0.63 -20.33
C VAL A 29 6.97 -0.99 -20.60
N LEU A 30 6.70 -1.79 -21.62
CA LEU A 30 5.34 -2.24 -21.94
C LEU A 30 4.73 -3.06 -20.81
N LEU A 31 5.51 -3.95 -20.18
CA LEU A 31 5.06 -4.69 -19.01
C LEU A 31 4.77 -3.76 -17.83
N GLY A 32 5.66 -2.81 -17.55
CA GLY A 32 5.45 -1.81 -16.49
C GLY A 32 4.20 -0.97 -16.71
N LEU A 33 4.00 -0.46 -17.93
CA LEU A 33 2.80 0.28 -18.32
C LEU A 33 1.54 -0.58 -18.24
N TYR A 34 1.63 -1.86 -18.61
CA TYR A 34 0.51 -2.79 -18.51
C TYR A 34 0.10 -3.00 -17.04
N ILE A 35 1.07 -3.23 -16.16
CA ILE A 35 0.80 -3.40 -14.74
C ILE A 35 0.24 -2.09 -14.16
N PHE A 36 0.85 -0.94 -14.46
CA PHE A 36 0.38 0.37 -14.02
C PHE A 36 -1.05 0.67 -14.51
N MET A 37 -1.39 0.32 -15.75
CA MET A 37 -2.75 0.49 -16.28
C MET A 37 -3.79 -0.33 -15.50
N ILE A 38 -3.39 -1.49 -14.97
CA ILE A 38 -4.25 -2.34 -14.14
C ILE A 38 -4.30 -1.78 -12.71
N SER A 39 -3.14 -1.57 -12.08
CA SER A 39 -3.03 -1.21 -10.67
C SER A 39 -3.35 0.25 -10.36
N GLY A 40 -3.10 1.18 -11.27
CA GLY A 40 -3.16 2.63 -11.02
C GLY A 40 -1.98 3.18 -10.20
N VAL A 41 -1.17 2.29 -9.61
CA VAL A 41 -0.07 2.66 -8.70
C VAL A 41 1.27 2.11 -9.15
N TRP A 42 2.35 2.86 -8.91
CA TRP A 42 3.73 2.43 -9.15
C TRP A 42 4.65 2.79 -7.97
N PRO A 43 5.40 1.83 -7.40
CA PRO A 43 5.40 0.41 -7.71
C PRO A 43 4.10 -0.28 -7.22
N PRO A 44 3.59 -1.30 -7.93
CA PRO A 44 2.31 -1.95 -7.62
C PRO A 44 2.42 -3.00 -6.52
N MET A 45 3.57 -3.06 -5.83
CA MET A 45 3.87 -4.08 -4.84
C MET A 45 4.70 -3.48 -3.71
N VAL A 46 4.38 -3.85 -2.48
CA VAL A 46 5.10 -3.45 -1.27
C VAL A 46 5.52 -4.68 -0.46
N ALA A 47 6.69 -4.62 0.17
CA ALA A 47 7.16 -5.67 1.06
C ALA A 47 6.82 -5.31 2.52
N ILE A 48 6.31 -6.28 3.27
CA ILE A 48 5.93 -6.07 4.67
C ILE A 48 7.19 -6.03 5.54
N GLU A 49 7.39 -4.92 6.25
CA GLU A 49 8.61 -4.70 7.04
C GLU A 49 8.45 -5.03 8.53
N SER A 50 7.23 -5.16 9.03
CA SER A 50 6.96 -5.39 10.46
C SER A 50 5.81 -6.38 10.69
N GLY A 51 5.71 -6.89 11.91
CA GLY A 51 4.63 -7.80 12.32
C GLY A 51 3.32 -7.11 12.71
N SER A 52 3.11 -5.82 12.40
CA SER A 52 1.90 -5.09 12.82
C SER A 52 0.61 -5.65 12.24
N MET A 53 0.70 -6.44 11.17
CA MET A 53 -0.43 -7.04 10.47
C MET A 53 -0.59 -8.55 10.74
N GLU A 54 0.15 -9.12 11.69
CA GLU A 54 0.02 -10.54 12.03
C GLU A 54 -1.33 -10.86 12.72
N PRO A 55 -1.92 -12.05 12.46
CA PRO A 55 -1.43 -13.14 11.62
C PRO A 55 -1.78 -13.00 10.13
N ASN A 56 -2.46 -11.92 9.74
CA ASN A 56 -3.06 -11.78 8.40
C ASN A 56 -2.03 -11.46 7.32
N MET A 57 -0.95 -10.74 7.68
CA MET A 57 0.25 -10.56 6.87
C MET A 57 1.49 -10.70 7.75
N SER A 58 2.48 -11.44 7.25
CA SER A 58 3.73 -11.68 7.95
C SER A 58 4.84 -10.81 7.38
N GLN A 59 5.88 -10.57 8.20
CA GLN A 59 7.08 -9.89 7.73
C GLN A 59 7.69 -10.63 6.53
N ASN A 60 8.12 -9.86 5.52
CA ASN A 60 8.64 -10.33 4.23
C ASN A 60 7.60 -10.94 3.27
N ASP A 61 6.31 -10.79 3.55
CA ASP A 61 5.30 -11.00 2.51
C ASP A 61 5.39 -9.88 1.48
N LEU A 62 5.06 -10.19 0.22
CA LEU A 62 4.88 -9.19 -0.82
C LEU A 62 3.37 -8.99 -1.04
N VAL A 63 2.93 -7.75 -1.05
CA VAL A 63 1.52 -7.38 -1.21
C VAL A 63 1.36 -6.56 -2.47
N PHE A 64 0.43 -6.98 -3.34
CA PHE A 64 0.01 -6.23 -4.51
C PHE A 64 -0.97 -5.14 -4.08
N VAL A 65 -0.76 -3.93 -4.58
CA VAL A 65 -1.50 -2.72 -4.22
C VAL A 65 -2.19 -2.16 -5.45
N MET A 66 -3.40 -1.66 -5.28
CA MET A 66 -4.18 -1.01 -6.32
C MET A 66 -4.66 0.37 -5.86
N GLU A 67 -4.79 1.31 -6.79
CA GLU A 67 -5.42 2.61 -6.54
C GLU A 67 -6.84 2.40 -6.02
N THR A 68 -7.25 3.19 -5.04
CA THR A 68 -8.53 3.04 -4.33
C THR A 68 -9.73 3.11 -5.28
N ASP A 69 -9.62 3.85 -6.37
CA ASP A 69 -10.71 4.07 -7.33
C ASP A 69 -10.89 2.90 -8.31
N ARG A 70 -10.01 1.90 -8.24
CA ARG A 70 -10.01 0.75 -9.10
C ARG A 70 -10.90 -0.34 -8.51
N PHE A 71 -12.03 -0.60 -9.16
CA PHE A 71 -12.98 -1.63 -8.73
C PHE A 71 -13.60 -1.36 -7.35
N GLN A 72 -13.90 -0.09 -7.05
CA GLN A 72 -14.53 0.34 -5.80
C GLN A 72 -15.77 -0.51 -5.46
N PRO A 73 -15.82 -1.14 -4.28
CA PRO A 73 -17.05 -1.75 -3.79
C PRO A 73 -18.12 -0.67 -3.54
N ASP A 74 -19.39 -0.97 -3.81
CA ASP A 74 -20.53 -0.06 -3.53
C ASP A 74 -20.62 0.37 -2.05
N ALA A 75 -19.93 -0.36 -1.17
CA ALA A 75 -19.86 -0.09 0.26
C ALA A 75 -18.67 0.78 0.69
N ALA A 76 -17.90 1.31 -0.27
CA ALA A 76 -16.85 2.26 0.03
C ALA A 76 -17.42 3.50 0.74
N HIS A 77 -16.60 4.13 1.59
CA HIS A 77 -17.00 5.36 2.26
C HIS A 77 -17.02 6.52 1.26
N GLY A 78 -18.21 6.99 0.88
CA GLY A 78 -18.37 8.04 -0.13
C GLY A 78 -17.64 7.68 -1.43
N ASP A 79 -16.87 8.62 -1.98
CA ASP A 79 -16.10 8.42 -3.22
C ASP A 79 -14.65 7.96 -2.96
N THR A 80 -14.31 7.55 -1.74
CA THR A 80 -12.92 7.22 -1.36
C THR A 80 -12.42 5.87 -1.87
N GLY A 81 -13.32 5.00 -2.31
CA GLY A 81 -12.99 3.64 -2.72
C GLY A 81 -12.56 2.67 -1.60
N VAL A 82 -12.61 3.10 -0.34
CA VAL A 82 -12.18 2.30 0.82
C VAL A 82 -13.38 1.86 1.65
N VAL A 83 -13.49 0.56 1.88
CA VAL A 83 -14.47 -0.05 2.78
C VAL A 83 -13.86 -0.19 4.17
N THR A 84 -14.42 0.53 5.15
CA THR A 84 -13.96 0.44 6.53
C THR A 84 -14.29 -0.90 7.18
N ALA A 85 -13.56 -1.30 8.22
CA ALA A 85 -13.84 -2.52 8.98
C ALA A 85 -15.24 -2.49 9.61
N GLN A 86 -15.68 -1.34 10.10
CA GLN A 86 -17.03 -1.15 10.63
C GLN A 86 -18.08 -1.44 9.56
N GLN A 87 -17.97 -0.82 8.38
CA GLN A 87 -18.91 -1.04 7.28
C GLN A 87 -18.83 -2.47 6.74
N GLY A 88 -17.61 -3.01 6.62
CA GLY A 88 -17.35 -4.37 6.15
C GLY A 88 -17.97 -5.42 7.04
N ALA A 89 -17.97 -5.22 8.36
CA ALA A 89 -18.61 -6.12 9.31
C ALA A 89 -20.13 -6.17 9.15
N GLU A 90 -20.78 -5.06 8.80
CA GLU A 90 -22.23 -4.98 8.59
C GLU A 90 -22.67 -5.73 7.32
N ILE A 91 -21.87 -5.66 6.26
CA ILE A 91 -22.21 -6.23 4.95
C ILE A 91 -21.53 -7.58 4.65
N GLY A 92 -20.65 -8.04 5.54
CA GLY A 92 -19.87 -9.26 5.36
C GLY A 92 -18.69 -9.14 4.39
N TYR A 93 -18.23 -7.92 4.09
CA TYR A 93 -17.05 -7.68 3.25
C TYR A 93 -15.76 -7.83 4.08
N GLN A 94 -14.84 -8.67 3.59
CA GLN A 94 -13.62 -9.04 4.30
C GLN A 94 -12.41 -9.04 3.38
N GLN A 95 -11.27 -8.62 3.94
CA GLN A 95 -9.96 -8.66 3.31
C GLN A 95 -8.92 -9.21 4.30
N PHE A 96 -8.13 -10.17 3.82
CA PHE A 96 -7.13 -10.90 4.62
C PHE A 96 -7.70 -11.53 5.91
N GLY A 97 -8.93 -12.04 5.86
CA GLY A 97 -9.55 -12.78 6.96
C GLY A 97 -10.28 -11.93 8.01
N ASN A 98 -10.26 -10.61 7.88
CA ASN A 98 -10.96 -9.67 8.75
C ASN A 98 -11.80 -8.69 7.92
N SER A 99 -12.74 -7.99 8.56
CA SER A 99 -13.63 -7.04 7.89
C SER A 99 -12.90 -5.81 7.33
N GLY A 100 -13.37 -5.30 6.19
CA GLY A 100 -12.88 -4.06 5.58
C GLY A 100 -11.50 -4.17 4.93
N ASP A 101 -11.07 -3.07 4.31
CA ASP A 101 -9.85 -2.97 3.53
C ASP A 101 -8.61 -2.72 4.40
N VAL A 102 -7.49 -3.22 3.90
CA VAL A 102 -6.15 -2.86 4.33
C VAL A 102 -5.58 -1.86 3.32
N ILE A 103 -5.18 -0.69 3.80
CA ILE A 103 -4.68 0.41 2.99
C ILE A 103 -3.20 0.63 3.22
N VAL A 104 -2.50 1.00 2.15
CA VAL A 104 -1.13 1.51 2.19
C VAL A 104 -1.21 3.03 2.10
N TYR A 105 -0.60 3.75 3.03
CA TYR A 105 -0.65 5.21 3.07
C TYR A 105 0.66 5.85 3.53
N ASN A 106 0.87 7.09 3.08
CA ASN A 106 1.97 7.92 3.51
C ASN A 106 1.60 8.59 4.85
N PRO A 107 2.33 8.33 5.95
CA PRO A 107 1.97 8.89 7.25
C PRO A 107 2.06 10.42 7.22
N GLN A 108 0.96 11.08 7.62
CA GLN A 108 0.82 12.55 7.56
C GLN A 108 1.09 13.13 6.14
N GLY A 109 0.85 12.34 5.10
CA GLY A 109 1.13 12.72 3.71
C GLY A 109 2.62 12.84 3.37
N ASN A 110 3.53 12.38 4.22
CA ASN A 110 4.97 12.46 3.95
C ASN A 110 5.44 11.29 3.08
N GLU A 111 5.71 11.55 1.81
CA GLU A 111 6.19 10.56 0.84
C GLU A 111 7.68 10.17 1.04
N ASN A 112 8.42 10.88 1.90
CA ASN A 112 9.85 10.62 2.14
C ASN A 112 10.12 9.62 3.27
N VAL A 113 9.08 9.04 3.85
CA VAL A 113 9.18 8.02 4.89
C VAL A 113 8.48 6.74 4.44
N THR A 114 8.85 5.62 5.05
CA THR A 114 8.26 4.32 4.70
C THR A 114 6.74 4.37 4.87
N PRO A 115 5.95 4.02 3.83
CA PRO A 115 4.51 3.92 3.94
C PRO A 115 4.06 2.90 4.98
N ILE A 116 2.90 3.14 5.59
CA ILE A 116 2.29 2.26 6.57
C ILE A 116 1.20 1.45 5.87
N ILE A 117 1.12 0.14 6.17
CA ILE A 117 0.07 -0.74 5.68
C ILE A 117 -0.76 -1.25 6.85
N HIS A 118 -1.98 -0.74 7.01
CA HIS A 118 -2.87 -1.08 8.13
C HIS A 118 -4.34 -1.10 7.70
N ARG A 119 -5.21 -1.65 8.54
CA ARG A 119 -6.65 -1.74 8.26
C ARG A 119 -7.34 -0.40 8.46
N ALA A 120 -8.19 -0.01 7.52
CA ALA A 120 -9.09 1.13 7.68
C ALA A 120 -10.24 0.71 8.61
N MET A 121 -10.29 1.24 9.82
CA MET A 121 -11.22 0.77 10.85
C MET A 121 -12.59 1.45 10.73
N PHE A 122 -12.59 2.78 10.67
CA PHE A 122 -13.78 3.61 10.49
C PHE A 122 -13.38 5.01 10.00
N TRP A 123 -14.36 5.77 9.52
CA TRP A 123 -14.20 7.17 9.10
C TRP A 123 -14.62 8.14 10.19
N VAL A 124 -13.94 9.27 10.28
CA VAL A 124 -14.31 10.41 11.14
C VAL A 124 -14.34 11.70 10.35
N GLU A 125 -15.25 12.60 10.70
CA GLU A 125 -15.33 13.95 10.14
C GLU A 125 -14.47 14.94 10.91
N GLU A 126 -14.14 16.07 10.27
CA GLU A 126 -13.43 17.16 10.93
C GLU A 126 -14.18 17.66 12.18
N GLY A 127 -13.45 17.77 13.29
CA GLY A 127 -13.98 18.21 14.58
C GLY A 127 -14.61 17.10 15.43
N GLU A 128 -14.90 15.93 14.86
CA GLU A 128 -15.42 14.79 15.63
C GLU A 128 -14.37 14.25 16.61
N ASN A 129 -14.79 13.87 17.81
CA ASN A 129 -13.94 13.09 18.68
C ASN A 129 -13.95 11.63 18.19
N TRP A 130 -12.83 11.19 17.63
CA TRP A 130 -12.76 9.86 17.03
C TRP A 130 -12.94 8.72 18.06
N CYS A 131 -12.70 8.99 19.34
CA CYS A 131 -12.93 7.99 20.39
C CYS A 131 -14.39 7.71 20.67
N ASP A 132 -15.31 8.61 20.33
CA ASP A 132 -16.76 8.36 20.49
C ASP A 132 -17.23 7.16 19.65
N ARG A 133 -16.44 6.78 18.65
CA ARG A 133 -16.69 5.67 17.72
C ARG A 133 -15.67 4.54 17.84
N ALA A 134 -14.56 4.79 18.52
CA ALA A 134 -13.50 3.82 18.69
C ALA A 134 -13.98 2.66 19.57
N ASN A 135 -13.36 1.50 19.42
CA ASN A 135 -13.52 0.43 20.40
C ASN A 135 -12.58 0.71 21.59
N ASP A 136 -13.16 0.86 22.78
CA ASP A 136 -12.49 1.09 24.07
C ASP A 136 -11.34 0.11 24.36
N GLU A 137 -11.34 -1.09 23.77
CA GLU A 137 -10.26 -2.07 23.91
C GLU A 137 -8.96 -1.65 23.20
N PHE A 138 -9.01 -0.71 22.26
CA PHE A 138 -7.90 -0.35 21.38
C PHE A 138 -7.39 1.09 21.54
N TYR A 139 -7.69 1.73 22.65
CA TYR A 139 -7.03 2.97 23.07
C TYR A 139 -6.91 3.02 24.59
N VAL A 140 -5.93 3.76 25.11
CA VAL A 140 -5.53 3.63 26.53
C VAL A 140 -6.12 4.73 27.38
N GLU A 141 -6.12 5.98 26.90
CA GLU A 141 -6.53 7.14 27.70
C GLU A 141 -7.37 8.14 26.90
N GLU A 142 -8.34 8.80 27.56
CA GLU A 142 -9.18 9.85 26.97
C GLU A 142 -8.36 11.04 26.45
N GLU A 143 -7.13 11.23 26.94
CA GLU A 143 -6.24 12.32 26.52
C GLU A 143 -5.70 12.12 25.10
N GLN A 144 -5.81 10.90 24.58
CA GLN A 144 -5.53 10.55 23.18
C GLN A 144 -6.73 10.87 22.27
N CYS A 145 -7.89 11.13 22.88
CA CYS A 145 -9.17 11.40 22.22
C CYS A 145 -9.31 12.89 21.95
N ASN A 146 -8.72 13.32 20.84
CA ASN A 146 -8.80 14.69 20.37
C ASN A 146 -9.80 14.80 19.22
N SER A 147 -10.40 15.98 19.07
CA SER A 147 -11.15 16.31 17.86
C SER A 147 -10.26 16.12 16.63
N ALA A 148 -10.77 15.39 15.64
CA ALA A 148 -10.10 15.13 14.40
C ALA A 148 -9.76 16.47 13.70
N PRO A 149 -8.49 16.74 13.38
CA PRO A 149 -8.10 18.01 12.74
C PRO A 149 -8.62 18.14 11.30
N HIS A 150 -9.08 17.03 10.72
CA HIS A 150 -9.71 16.93 9.42
C HIS A 150 -10.40 15.58 9.29
N ALA A 151 -11.23 15.42 8.26
CA ALA A 151 -11.85 14.14 7.96
C ALA A 151 -10.82 13.11 7.49
N GLY A 152 -11.05 11.83 7.79
CA GLY A 152 -10.15 10.75 7.39
C GLY A 152 -10.46 9.41 8.05
N PHE A 153 -9.65 8.41 7.72
CA PHE A 153 -9.74 7.07 8.26
C PHE A 153 -8.95 6.93 9.56
N ILE A 154 -9.58 6.36 10.58
CA ILE A 154 -8.87 5.80 11.72
C ILE A 154 -8.35 4.42 11.31
N THR A 155 -7.07 4.18 11.55
CA THR A 155 -6.37 2.98 11.08
C THR A 155 -5.77 2.19 12.23
N LYS A 156 -5.57 0.90 12.01
CA LYS A 156 -4.95 0.02 13.00
C LYS A 156 -4.27 -1.17 12.33
N GLY A 157 -3.06 -1.49 12.76
CA GLY A 157 -2.45 -2.78 12.47
C GLY A 157 -3.22 -3.93 13.13
N ASP A 158 -3.47 -5.01 12.40
CA ASP A 158 -4.25 -6.16 12.91
C ASP A 158 -3.67 -6.73 14.22
N HIS A 159 -2.35 -6.68 14.40
CA HIS A 159 -1.64 -7.11 15.60
C HIS A 159 -1.36 -5.98 16.61
N ASN A 160 -1.59 -4.72 16.24
CA ASN A 160 -1.28 -3.60 17.14
C ASN A 160 -2.25 -3.59 18.33
N PRO A 161 -1.80 -3.19 19.53
CA PRO A 161 -2.69 -3.10 20.69
C PRO A 161 -3.65 -1.90 20.61
N THR A 162 -3.26 -0.85 19.89
CA THR A 162 -4.03 0.39 19.81
C THR A 162 -4.24 0.84 18.37
N TYR A 163 -5.19 1.77 18.15
CA TYR A 163 -5.28 2.54 16.91
C TYR A 163 -4.00 3.33 16.66
N ASP A 164 -3.70 3.60 15.39
CA ASP A 164 -2.49 4.33 15.01
C ASP A 164 -2.53 5.79 15.49
N GLN A 165 -3.72 6.36 15.58
CA GLN A 165 -3.98 7.71 16.10
C GLN A 165 -3.74 7.82 17.61
N ALA A 166 -3.85 6.71 18.36
CA ALA A 166 -3.50 6.63 19.79
C ALA A 166 -2.06 6.13 20.03
N GLY A 167 -1.30 5.85 18.96
CA GLY A 167 0.07 5.35 19.06
C GLY A 167 1.08 6.44 19.43
N THR A 168 2.32 6.03 19.70
CA THR A 168 3.46 6.89 20.07
C THR A 168 3.85 7.95 19.02
N GLY A 169 3.24 7.93 17.83
CA GLY A 169 3.43 8.93 16.78
C GLY A 169 2.33 9.98 16.66
N ASN A 170 1.22 9.85 17.42
CA ASN A 170 0.04 10.70 17.33
C ASN A 170 -0.34 10.99 15.87
N LEU A 171 -0.50 9.94 15.06
CA LEU A 171 -0.88 10.11 13.67
C LEU A 171 -2.25 10.79 13.60
N GLU A 172 -2.45 11.62 12.59
CA GLU A 172 -3.76 12.19 12.28
C GLU A 172 -4.64 11.13 11.59
N PRO A 173 -5.97 11.30 11.53
CA PRO A 173 -6.82 10.49 10.66
C PRO A 173 -6.23 10.44 9.24
N VAL A 174 -6.28 9.32 8.55
CA VAL A 174 -5.65 9.17 7.23
C VAL A 174 -6.56 9.80 6.17
N LYS A 175 -6.10 10.87 5.53
CA LYS A 175 -6.84 11.48 4.42
C LYS A 175 -6.87 10.56 3.20
N PRO A 176 -7.94 10.60 2.38
CA PRO A 176 -7.96 9.86 1.11
C PRO A 176 -6.73 10.16 0.24
N GLU A 177 -6.29 11.43 0.15
CA GLU A 177 -5.12 11.81 -0.66
C GLU A 177 -3.76 11.29 -0.12
N TRP A 178 -3.72 10.74 1.09
CA TRP A 178 -2.51 10.13 1.65
C TRP A 178 -2.44 8.63 1.34
N ILE A 179 -3.54 8.05 0.88
CA ILE A 179 -3.63 6.62 0.55
C ILE A 179 -2.92 6.40 -0.78
N VAL A 180 -1.91 5.53 -0.75
CA VAL A 180 -1.24 5.03 -1.96
C VAL A 180 -2.16 4.04 -2.66
N GLY A 181 -2.83 3.17 -1.92
CA GLY A 181 -3.78 2.21 -2.47
C GLY A 181 -4.29 1.18 -1.46
N THR A 182 -5.17 0.30 -1.91
CA THR A 182 -5.67 -0.87 -1.18
C THR A 182 -4.79 -2.09 -1.45
N ALA A 183 -4.53 -2.89 -0.42
CA ALA A 183 -3.81 -4.14 -0.51
C ALA A 183 -4.74 -5.24 -1.04
N GLU A 184 -4.49 -5.79 -2.22
CA GLU A 184 -5.43 -6.73 -2.87
C GLU A 184 -5.04 -8.19 -2.73
N VAL A 185 -3.75 -8.48 -2.90
CA VAL A 185 -3.25 -9.86 -2.95
C VAL A 185 -1.93 -9.96 -2.19
N ARG A 186 -1.82 -10.99 -1.36
CA ARG A 186 -0.60 -11.30 -0.61
C ARG A 186 0.08 -12.54 -1.17
N VAL A 187 1.40 -12.46 -1.36
CA VAL A 187 2.27 -13.58 -1.72
C VAL A 187 3.27 -13.84 -0.59
N PRO A 188 3.08 -14.91 0.18
CA PRO A 188 3.93 -15.19 1.34
C PRO A 188 5.40 -15.36 1.00
N GLY A 189 6.29 -14.72 1.76
CA GLY A 189 7.74 -14.87 1.64
C GLY A 189 8.38 -14.37 0.34
N LEU A 190 7.64 -13.70 -0.54
CA LEU A 190 8.21 -13.17 -1.78
C LEU A 190 8.98 -11.86 -1.56
N GLY A 191 8.73 -11.15 -0.45
CA GLY A 191 9.43 -9.93 -0.06
C GLY A 191 10.91 -10.14 0.30
N TRP A 192 11.36 -11.40 0.46
CA TRP A 192 12.78 -11.74 0.56
C TRP A 192 13.55 -11.44 -0.74
N LEU A 193 12.87 -11.47 -1.90
CA LEU A 193 13.44 -11.10 -3.19
C LEU A 193 13.38 -9.59 -3.38
N ARG A 194 14.25 -8.85 -2.67
CA ARG A 194 14.41 -7.42 -2.89
C ARG A 194 15.30 -7.19 -4.11
N LEU A 195 14.73 -6.62 -5.17
CA LEU A 195 15.52 -5.97 -6.21
C LEU A 195 15.97 -4.61 -5.64
N GLN A 196 17.18 -4.58 -5.08
CA GLN A 196 17.80 -3.30 -4.71
C GLN A 196 18.30 -2.63 -5.98
N PHE A 197 17.70 -1.50 -6.33
CA PHE A 197 18.21 -0.57 -7.34
C PHE A 197 18.40 0.80 -6.69
#